data_AF-A0A3M1H8N4-F1
#
_entry.id   AF-A0A3M1H8N4-F1
#
_cell.length_a   1.000
_cell.length_b   1.000
_cell.length_c   1.000
_cell.angle_alpha   90.00
_cell.angle_beta   90.00
_cell.angle_gamma   90.00
#
_symmetry.space_group_name_H-M   'P 1'
#
loop_
_entity.id
_entity.type
_entity.pdbx_description
1 polymer ?
#
loop_
_entity_poly.entity_id
_entity_poly.type
_entity_poly.pdbx_seq_one_letter_code
_entity_poly.pdbx_strand_id
1 'polypeptide(L)'
;PTPRPPAATPTPTATPTPNVDYRLVSVRQLTPCENQGKHHIFIKVQDPSGRGIDGVPVKIQWSPTADGFVIAKTETKTNLKGQLEPGHIDFAMFKGTYQVQVMGGTSEIAKGITPDYGVNEACGDNTVANSLFHLSFEVIFERTY
;
A
#
# COMPACT_ATOMS: atom_id res chain seq x y z
N PRO A 1 -4.19 65.36 -7.20
CA PRO A 1 -3.90 63.98 -6.74
C PRO A 1 -4.95 63.01 -7.29
N THR A 2 -4.57 62.21 -8.30
CA THR A 2 -5.45 61.24 -8.97
C THR A 2 -5.57 59.95 -8.13
N PRO A 3 -6.76 59.38 -7.90
CA PRO A 3 -6.90 58.16 -7.09
C PRO A 3 -6.24 56.95 -7.78
N ARG A 4 -5.51 56.14 -7.01
CA ARG A 4 -4.87 54.91 -7.49
C ARG A 4 -5.94 53.83 -7.74
N PRO A 5 -5.86 53.07 -8.85
CA PRO A 5 -6.81 51.98 -9.10
C PRO A 5 -6.70 50.87 -8.03
N PRO A 6 -7.80 50.15 -7.72
CA PRO A 6 -7.76 49.02 -6.79
C PRO A 6 -6.84 47.93 -7.35
N ALA A 7 -5.99 47.37 -6.49
CA ALA A 7 -5.19 46.21 -6.84
C ALA A 7 -6.11 44.99 -7.03
N ALA A 8 -5.94 44.26 -8.14
CA ALA A 8 -6.69 43.05 -8.42
C ALA A 8 -6.28 41.94 -7.44
N THR A 9 -7.26 41.32 -6.78
CA THR A 9 -7.07 40.14 -5.93
C THR A 9 -6.70 38.93 -6.82
N PRO A 10 -5.69 38.12 -6.47
CA PRO A 10 -5.37 36.91 -7.23
C PRO A 10 -6.51 35.89 -7.13
N THR A 11 -6.98 35.39 -8.27
CA THR A 11 -7.94 34.29 -8.35
C THR A 11 -7.29 33.01 -7.82
N PRO A 12 -7.90 32.28 -6.87
CA PRO A 12 -7.37 31.00 -6.43
C PRO A 12 -7.35 30.01 -7.59
N THR A 13 -6.20 29.40 -7.85
CA THR A 13 -6.05 28.31 -8.82
C THR A 13 -6.78 27.09 -8.29
N ALA A 14 -7.68 26.51 -9.09
CA ALA A 14 -8.37 25.28 -8.73
C ALA A 14 -7.35 24.15 -8.49
N THR A 15 -7.42 23.51 -7.33
CA THR A 15 -6.66 22.28 -7.07
C THR A 15 -7.19 21.19 -8.00
N PRO A 16 -6.33 20.49 -8.77
CA PRO A 16 -6.78 19.44 -9.67
C PRO A 16 -7.48 18.34 -8.88
N THR A 17 -8.68 17.95 -9.31
CA THR A 17 -9.40 16.79 -8.76
C THR A 17 -8.60 15.53 -9.08
N PRO A 18 -8.26 14.70 -8.08
CA PRO A 18 -7.62 13.41 -8.31
C PRO A 18 -8.45 12.51 -9.24
N ASN A 19 -7.78 11.79 -10.14
CA ASN A 19 -8.45 10.92 -11.13
C ASN A 19 -9.01 9.61 -10.53
N VAL A 20 -8.61 9.29 -9.30
CA VAL A 20 -9.03 8.10 -8.54
C VAL A 20 -9.25 8.45 -7.07
N ASP A 21 -10.14 7.70 -6.42
CA ASP A 21 -10.43 7.81 -4.98
C ASP A 21 -9.27 7.30 -4.12
N TYR A 22 -8.56 6.29 -4.60
CA TYR A 22 -7.39 5.69 -3.95
C TYR A 22 -6.20 5.61 -4.90
N ARG A 23 -5.13 6.33 -4.57
CA ARG A 23 -3.86 6.29 -5.30
C ARG A 23 -2.89 5.32 -4.64
N LEU A 24 -2.07 4.66 -5.44
CA LEU A 24 -0.98 3.82 -4.99
C LEU A 24 0.23 4.71 -4.69
N VAL A 25 0.58 4.85 -3.41
CA VAL A 25 1.71 5.72 -3.00
C VAL A 25 3.01 4.95 -2.83
N SER A 26 2.95 3.64 -2.56
CA SER A 26 4.15 2.82 -2.43
C SER A 26 3.89 1.35 -2.75
N VAL A 27 4.84 0.73 -3.45
CA VAL A 27 5.03 -0.72 -3.53
C VAL A 27 6.51 -0.96 -3.40
N ARG A 28 6.92 -1.72 -2.39
CA ARG A 28 8.33 -2.09 -2.21
C ARG A 28 8.48 -3.47 -1.63
N GLN A 29 9.57 -4.12 -1.97
CA GLN A 29 10.04 -5.30 -1.23
C GLN A 29 10.55 -4.85 0.14
N LEU A 30 10.27 -5.64 1.17
CA LEU A 30 10.87 -5.45 2.49
C LEU A 30 12.34 -5.84 2.48
N THR A 31 13.14 -5.08 3.23
CA THR A 31 14.52 -5.43 3.49
C THR A 31 14.59 -6.74 4.31
N PRO A 32 15.72 -7.46 4.32
CA PRO A 32 15.85 -8.69 5.10
C PRO A 32 15.49 -8.48 6.59
N CYS A 33 15.88 -7.34 7.16
CA CYS A 33 15.61 -7.03 8.56
C CYS A 33 14.14 -6.71 8.86
N GLU A 34 13.38 -6.17 7.90
CA GLU A 34 11.94 -5.98 8.02
C GLU A 34 11.19 -7.30 7.78
N ASN A 35 11.66 -8.12 6.85
CA ASN A 35 11.00 -9.36 6.46
C ASN A 35 11.16 -10.47 7.50
N GLN A 36 12.38 -10.70 8.01
CA GLN A 36 12.67 -11.76 9.00
C GLN A 36 12.16 -13.16 8.60
N GLY A 37 12.26 -13.52 7.32
CA GLY A 37 11.83 -14.82 6.79
C GLY A 37 10.32 -14.95 6.62
N LYS A 38 9.57 -13.85 6.75
CA LYS A 38 8.15 -13.82 6.41
C LYS A 38 7.95 -13.97 4.91
N HIS A 39 6.67 -14.13 4.58
CA HIS A 39 6.20 -14.29 3.22
C HIS A 39 4.83 -13.61 3.05
N HIS A 40 4.77 -12.28 3.17
CA HIS A 40 3.52 -11.53 3.28
C HIS A 40 3.46 -10.30 2.36
N ILE A 41 2.25 -9.90 1.99
CA ILE A 41 1.97 -8.54 1.55
C ILE A 41 1.37 -7.79 2.75
N PHE A 42 2.07 -6.77 3.21
CA PHE A 42 1.62 -5.81 4.20
C PHE A 42 0.96 -4.65 3.47
N ILE A 43 -0.35 -4.52 3.61
CA ILE A 43 -1.13 -3.50 2.90
C ILE A 43 -1.60 -2.48 3.90
N LYS A 44 -1.37 -1.19 3.62
CA LYS A 44 -1.92 -0.07 4.37
C LYS A 44 -2.82 0.78 3.48
N VAL A 45 -4.01 1.12 3.97
CA VAL A 45 -4.86 2.16 3.39
C VAL A 45 -4.91 3.34 4.36
N GLN A 46 -4.58 4.52 3.89
CA GLN A 46 -4.48 5.73 4.71
C GLN A 46 -5.20 6.94 4.10
N ASP A 47 -5.49 7.93 4.94
CA ASP A 47 -5.97 9.24 4.53
C ASP A 47 -4.79 10.15 4.07
N PRO A 48 -5.07 11.36 3.51
CA PRO A 48 -4.02 12.31 3.11
C PRO A 48 -3.09 12.77 4.24
N SER A 49 -3.48 12.60 5.51
CA SER A 49 -2.63 12.90 6.67
C SER A 49 -1.75 11.72 7.12
N GLY A 50 -1.83 10.59 6.40
CA GLY A 50 -1.09 9.36 6.70
C GLY A 50 -1.72 8.47 7.78
N ARG A 51 -2.93 8.81 8.26
CA ARG A 51 -3.64 8.00 9.26
C ARG A 51 -4.36 6.85 8.56
N GLY A 52 -4.19 5.64 9.08
CA GLY A 52 -4.84 4.47 8.51
C GLY A 52 -6.36 4.48 8.63
N ILE A 53 -7.04 3.82 7.70
CA ILE A 53 -8.49 3.75 7.60
C ILE A 53 -8.93 2.29 7.71
N ASP A 54 -9.64 1.94 8.78
CA ASP A 54 -10.21 0.60 8.98
C ASP A 54 -11.47 0.38 8.13
N GLY A 55 -11.79 -0.89 7.89
CA GLY A 55 -13.00 -1.34 7.19
C GLY A 55 -12.97 -1.18 5.67
N VAL A 56 -11.86 -0.72 5.09
CA VAL A 56 -11.72 -0.52 3.65
C VAL A 56 -11.54 -1.89 2.97
N PRO A 57 -12.42 -2.28 2.03
CA PRO A 57 -12.28 -3.54 1.32
C PRO A 57 -11.14 -3.45 0.29
N VAL A 58 -10.23 -4.42 0.33
CA VAL A 58 -9.08 -4.54 -0.57
C VAL A 58 -9.10 -5.92 -1.21
N LYS A 59 -9.07 -5.93 -2.55
CA LYS A 59 -8.93 -7.15 -3.34
C LYS A 59 -7.44 -7.49 -3.48
N ILE A 60 -7.10 -8.73 -3.12
CA ILE A 60 -5.78 -9.31 -3.30
C ILE A 60 -5.96 -10.50 -4.23
N GLN A 61 -5.36 -10.44 -5.41
CA GLN A 61 -5.60 -11.39 -6.50
C GLN A 61 -4.30 -12.00 -6.99
N TRP A 62 -4.25 -13.32 -7.12
CA TRP A 62 -3.11 -14.11 -7.62
C TRP A 62 -3.42 -14.89 -8.90
N SER A 63 -4.69 -14.94 -9.32
CA SER A 63 -5.14 -15.59 -10.54
C SER A 63 -6.39 -14.90 -11.10
N PRO A 64 -6.63 -14.93 -12.43
CA PRO A 64 -7.88 -14.43 -13.02
C PRO A 64 -9.10 -15.36 -12.80
N THR A 65 -8.91 -16.53 -12.21
CA THR A 65 -10.00 -17.48 -11.90
C THR A 65 -10.94 -16.92 -10.81
N ALA A 66 -12.15 -17.48 -10.71
CA ALA A 66 -13.17 -17.03 -9.75
C ALA A 66 -12.69 -17.10 -8.28
N ASP A 67 -11.82 -18.05 -8.01
CA ASP A 67 -11.21 -18.41 -6.73
C ASP A 67 -9.74 -17.91 -6.64
N GLY A 68 -9.32 -17.08 -7.61
CA GLY A 68 -7.99 -16.48 -7.71
C GLY A 68 -7.79 -15.21 -6.90
N PHE A 69 -8.69 -14.88 -5.97
CA PHE A 69 -8.61 -13.67 -5.15
C PHE A 69 -9.32 -13.81 -3.81
N VAL A 70 -9.00 -12.89 -2.91
CA VAL A 70 -9.77 -12.61 -1.69
C VAL A 70 -10.07 -11.12 -1.60
N ILE A 71 -11.17 -10.75 -0.94
CA ILE A 71 -11.44 -9.39 -0.51
C ILE A 71 -11.35 -9.37 1.01
N ALA A 72 -10.28 -8.76 1.51
CA ALA A 72 -10.08 -8.53 2.94
C ALA A 72 -10.48 -7.09 3.29
N LYS A 73 -10.74 -6.81 4.56
CA LYS A 73 -10.95 -5.44 5.05
C LYS A 73 -9.76 -5.03 5.89
N THR A 74 -9.36 -3.77 5.78
CA THR A 74 -8.37 -3.19 6.67
C THR A 74 -8.86 -3.19 8.11
N GLU A 75 -7.94 -3.40 9.04
CA GLU A 75 -8.21 -3.37 10.47
C GLU A 75 -7.00 -2.81 11.23
N THR A 76 -7.22 -2.51 12.51
CA THR A 76 -6.14 -2.10 13.39
C THR A 76 -5.20 -3.28 13.69
N LYS A 77 -3.94 -3.17 13.28
CA LYS A 77 -2.89 -4.17 13.47
C LYS A 77 -1.58 -3.53 13.92
N THR A 78 -0.66 -4.38 14.39
CA THR A 78 0.72 -3.97 14.63
C THR A 78 1.44 -3.82 13.30
N ASN A 79 1.86 -2.60 12.97
CA ASN A 79 2.58 -2.29 11.74
C ASN A 79 4.03 -2.82 11.77
N LEU A 80 4.77 -2.64 10.67
CA LEU A 80 6.17 -3.07 10.52
C LEU A 80 7.14 -2.45 11.55
N LYS A 81 6.74 -1.37 12.22
CA LYS A 81 7.52 -0.71 13.29
C LYS A 81 7.14 -1.21 14.69
N GLY A 82 6.28 -2.22 14.79
CA GLY A 82 5.80 -2.74 16.08
C GLY A 82 4.74 -1.87 16.75
N GLN A 83 4.10 -0.95 16.02
CA GLN A 83 3.12 -0.02 16.57
C GLN A 83 1.70 -0.42 16.17
N LEU A 84 0.76 -0.40 17.11
CA LEU A 84 -0.66 -0.63 16.82
C LEU A 84 -1.22 0.58 16.04
N GLU A 85 -1.69 0.35 14.83
CA GLU A 85 -2.16 1.38 13.92
C GLU A 85 -3.37 0.88 13.11
N PRO A 86 -4.36 1.73 12.79
CA PRO A 86 -5.45 1.37 11.88
C PRO A 86 -4.97 1.21 10.43
N GLY A 87 -5.82 0.61 9.60
CA GLY A 87 -5.71 0.63 8.15
C GLY A 87 -4.90 -0.50 7.53
N HIS A 88 -4.66 -1.60 8.24
CA HIS A 88 -3.71 -2.63 7.82
C HIS A 88 -4.36 -3.96 7.43
N ILE A 89 -3.72 -4.68 6.50
CA ILE A 89 -3.96 -6.08 6.16
C ILE A 89 -2.61 -6.79 6.07
N ASP A 90 -2.51 -7.95 6.71
CA ASP A 90 -1.35 -8.83 6.60
C ASP A 90 -1.79 -10.06 5.82
N PHE A 91 -1.33 -10.19 4.58
CA PHE A 91 -1.72 -11.30 3.71
C PHE A 91 -0.55 -12.24 3.49
N ALA A 92 -0.64 -13.47 4.00
CA ALA A 92 0.35 -14.51 3.75
C ALA A 92 0.30 -14.93 2.27
N MET A 93 1.44 -14.87 1.60
CA MET A 93 1.58 -15.28 0.21
C MET A 93 1.85 -16.77 0.09
N PHE A 94 1.62 -17.27 -1.12
CA PHE A 94 2.21 -18.50 -1.64
C PHE A 94 3.04 -18.12 -2.88
N LYS A 95 3.32 -19.08 -3.77
CA LYS A 95 3.93 -18.80 -5.08
C LYS A 95 2.99 -18.01 -5.98
N GLY A 96 3.57 -17.30 -6.93
CA GLY A 96 2.85 -16.60 -8.00
C GLY A 96 3.02 -15.09 -7.97
N THR A 97 2.30 -14.43 -8.86
CA THR A 97 2.28 -12.96 -8.95
C THR A 97 0.94 -12.42 -8.50
N TYR A 98 1.00 -11.44 -7.61
CA TYR A 98 -0.14 -10.81 -6.98
C TYR A 98 -0.38 -9.41 -7.55
N GLN A 99 -1.64 -9.01 -7.48
CA GLN A 99 -2.09 -7.64 -7.63
C GLN A 99 -2.99 -7.24 -6.47
N VAL A 100 -2.92 -5.99 -6.07
CA VAL A 100 -3.70 -5.43 -4.95
C VAL A 100 -4.46 -4.19 -5.43
N GLN A 101 -5.73 -4.09 -5.06
CA GLN A 101 -6.62 -2.99 -5.45
C GLN A 101 -7.61 -2.67 -4.33
N VAL A 102 -7.84 -1.39 -4.05
CA VAL A 102 -8.91 -0.96 -3.13
C VAL A 102 -10.26 -1.05 -3.84
N MET A 103 -11.25 -1.66 -3.20
CA MET A 103 -12.59 -1.89 -3.76
C MET A 103 -13.63 -0.87 -3.28
N GLY A 104 -13.26 0.03 -2.36
CA GLY A 104 -14.13 1.05 -1.78
C GLY A 104 -14.34 2.30 -2.65
N GLY A 105 -13.91 2.27 -3.92
CA GLY A 105 -13.96 3.40 -4.86
C GLY A 105 -13.14 3.11 -6.12
N THR A 106 -12.91 4.14 -6.93
CA THR A 106 -11.92 4.08 -8.02
C THR A 106 -10.51 3.97 -7.43
N SER A 107 -9.71 3.03 -7.93
CA SER A 107 -8.41 2.71 -7.34
C SER A 107 -7.38 2.40 -8.41
N GLU A 108 -6.16 2.88 -8.20
CA GLU A 108 -4.98 2.33 -8.85
C GLU A 108 -4.75 0.88 -8.42
N ILE A 109 -3.90 0.15 -9.15
CA ILE A 109 -3.64 -1.27 -8.92
C ILE A 109 -2.14 -1.46 -8.74
N ALA A 110 -1.74 -2.02 -7.60
CA ALA A 110 -0.39 -2.52 -7.39
C ALA A 110 -0.24 -3.85 -8.12
N LYS A 111 0.80 -3.99 -8.95
CA LYS A 111 1.04 -5.18 -9.79
C LYS A 111 2.48 -5.65 -9.65
N GLY A 112 2.76 -6.89 -10.06
CA GLY A 112 4.11 -7.43 -10.10
C GLY A 112 4.68 -7.80 -8.72
N ILE A 113 3.81 -7.95 -7.72
CA ILE A 113 4.19 -8.39 -6.38
C ILE A 113 4.38 -9.90 -6.44
N THR A 114 5.61 -10.41 -6.31
CA THR A 114 5.86 -11.84 -6.38
C THR A 114 7.02 -12.26 -5.48
N PRO A 115 6.90 -13.39 -4.78
CA PRO A 115 8.01 -13.95 -4.00
C PRO A 115 8.84 -14.96 -4.79
N ASP A 116 8.58 -15.14 -6.09
CA ASP A 116 9.16 -16.20 -6.93
C ASP A 116 10.59 -15.88 -7.43
N TYR A 117 11.32 -15.05 -6.68
CA TYR A 117 12.73 -14.73 -6.90
C TYR A 117 13.44 -14.51 -5.56
N GLY A 118 14.73 -14.19 -5.63
CA GLY A 118 15.54 -13.83 -4.47
C GLY A 118 16.63 -14.86 -4.18
N VAL A 119 17.55 -14.45 -3.33
CA VAL A 119 18.65 -15.26 -2.79
C VAL A 119 18.60 -15.19 -1.27
N ASN A 120 19.33 -16.06 -0.59
CA ASN A 120 19.41 -16.00 0.86
C ASN A 120 20.12 -14.71 1.29
N GLU A 121 19.42 -13.86 2.01
CA GLU A 121 19.97 -12.65 2.62
C GLU A 121 19.78 -12.73 4.14
N ALA A 122 20.81 -12.35 4.89
CA ALA A 122 20.80 -12.41 6.34
C ALA A 122 20.38 -11.07 6.97
N CYS A 123 19.86 -11.13 8.20
CA CYS A 123 19.80 -10.00 9.11
C CYS A 123 20.08 -10.46 10.54
N GLY A 124 21.20 -10.01 11.13
CA GLY A 124 21.65 -10.48 12.43
C GLY A 124 21.88 -12.01 12.42
N ASP A 125 21.28 -12.70 13.38
CA ASP A 125 21.37 -14.16 13.51
C ASP A 125 20.46 -14.92 12.52
N ASN A 126 19.52 -14.23 11.85
CA ASN A 126 18.67 -14.84 10.86
C ASN A 126 19.40 -14.90 9.50
N THR A 127 19.89 -16.07 9.12
CA THR A 127 20.68 -16.26 7.90
C THR A 127 19.86 -16.37 6.61
N VAL A 128 18.52 -16.41 6.71
CA VAL A 128 17.58 -16.57 5.57
C VAL A 128 16.40 -15.61 5.70
N ALA A 129 16.69 -14.37 6.11
CA ALA A 129 15.71 -13.34 6.41
C ALA A 129 14.98 -12.81 5.15
N ASN A 130 15.63 -12.84 3.99
CA ASN A 130 14.97 -12.95 2.68
C ASN A 130 15.48 -14.22 2.01
N SER A 131 14.62 -14.90 1.25
CA SER A 131 15.04 -16.00 0.38
C SER A 131 14.03 -16.23 -0.74
N LEU A 132 14.36 -17.13 -1.66
CA LEU A 132 13.43 -17.58 -2.68
C LEU A 132 12.13 -18.10 -2.03
N PHE A 133 10.99 -17.59 -2.49
CA PHE A 133 9.66 -17.84 -1.92
C PHE A 133 9.43 -17.31 -0.50
N HIS A 134 10.34 -16.50 0.05
CA HIS A 134 10.20 -15.85 1.36
C HIS A 134 10.60 -14.39 1.26
N LEU A 135 9.96 -13.68 0.33
CA LEU A 135 9.99 -12.23 0.26
C LEU A 135 8.67 -11.68 0.79
N SER A 136 8.72 -10.51 1.40
CA SER A 136 7.52 -9.74 1.75
C SER A 136 7.53 -8.37 1.10
N PHE A 137 6.35 -7.78 0.97
CA PHE A 137 6.15 -6.50 0.31
C PHE A 137 5.31 -5.57 1.17
N GLU A 138 5.58 -4.28 1.10
CA GLU A 138 4.70 -3.23 1.60
C GLU A 138 3.98 -2.57 0.44
N VAL A 139 2.67 -2.42 0.58
CA VAL A 139 1.79 -1.74 -0.39
C VAL A 139 0.99 -0.69 0.36
N ILE A 140 1.07 0.56 -0.07
CA ILE A 140 0.35 1.65 0.57
C ILE A 140 -0.56 2.33 -0.45
N PHE A 141 -1.84 2.41 -0.12
CA PHE A 141 -2.83 3.23 -0.81
C PHE A 141 -3.18 4.45 0.03
N GLU A 142 -3.34 5.60 -0.62
CA GLU A 142 -3.81 6.82 0.00
C GLU A 142 -5.13 7.26 -0.63
N ARG A 143 -6.13 7.57 0.20
CA ARG A 143 -7.37 8.19 -0.23
C ARG A 143 -7.12 9.63 -0.67
N THR A 144 -7.77 10.08 -1.73
CA THR A 144 -7.42 11.36 -2.38
C THR A 144 -8.34 12.54 -2.00
N TYR A 145 -9.28 12.32 -1.07
CA TYR A 145 -10.24 13.32 -0.58
C TYR A 145 -10.46 13.27 0.94
#